data_AF-A0A1D8UUU9-F1
#
_entry.id   AF-A0A1D8UUU9-F1
#
_cell.length_a   1.000
_cell.length_b   1.000
_cell.length_c   1.000
_cell.angle_alpha   90.00
_cell.angle_beta   90.00
_cell.angle_gamma   90.00
#
_symmetry.space_group_name_H-M   'P 1'
#
loop_
_entity.id
_entity.type
_entity.pdbx_description
1 polymer ?
#
loop_
_entity_poly.entity_id
_entity_poly.type
_entity_poly.pdbx_seq_one_letter_code
_entity_poly.pdbx_strand_id
1 'polypeptide(L)'
;MQHLYGLLVGLIVGLFSLIVSVIVVIEHAAREGLERLGIGGQVQTALLALLLLGLIALAFRWFGKLFGILIGVFLLLVLLHSLFASGGGSVSI
;
A
#
# COMPACT_ATOMS: atom_id res chain seq x y z
N MET A 1 -10.14 -14.85 -15.27
CA MET A 1 -8.80 -14.76 -14.65
C MET A 1 -8.02 -13.50 -15.06
N GLN A 2 -7.90 -13.14 -16.36
CA GLN A 2 -7.17 -11.93 -16.79
C GLN A 2 -7.69 -10.61 -16.18
N HIS A 3 -9.01 -10.45 -16.06
CA HIS A 3 -9.58 -9.21 -15.51
C HIS A 3 -9.26 -9.00 -14.02
N LEU A 4 -9.23 -10.10 -13.23
CA LEU A 4 -8.83 -10.09 -11.82
C LEU A 4 -7.35 -9.75 -11.66
N TYR A 5 -6.48 -10.34 -12.50
CA TYR A 5 -5.06 -10.04 -12.49
C TYR A 5 -4.78 -8.57 -12.83
N GLY A 6 -5.44 -8.03 -13.86
CA GLY A 6 -5.32 -6.60 -14.22
C GLY A 6 -5.78 -5.67 -13.10
N LEU A 7 -6.86 -6.00 -12.39
CA LEU A 7 -7.34 -5.24 -11.25
C LEU A 7 -6.33 -5.29 -10.08
N LEU A 8 -5.80 -6.47 -9.76
CA LEU A 8 -4.78 -6.64 -8.72
C LEU A 8 -3.51 -5.84 -9.01
N VAL A 9 -2.97 -5.96 -10.22
CA VAL A 9 -1.77 -5.20 -10.63
C VAL A 9 -2.05 -3.70 -10.61
N GLY A 10 -3.17 -3.26 -11.19
CA GLY A 10 -3.56 -1.86 -11.20
C GLY A 10 -3.74 -1.28 -9.79
N LEU A 11 -4.34 -2.05 -8.88
CA LEU A 11 -4.51 -1.65 -7.48
C LEU A 11 -3.17 -1.53 -6.77
N ILE A 12 -2.25 -2.49 -6.95
CA ILE A 12 -0.92 -2.46 -6.33
C ILE A 12 -0.12 -1.25 -6.83
N VAL A 13 -0.07 -1.05 -8.14
CA VAL A 13 0.64 0.08 -8.76
C VAL A 13 0.01 1.42 -8.35
N GLY A 14 -1.32 1.49 -8.30
CA GLY A 14 -2.06 2.68 -7.86
C GLY A 14 -1.78 3.01 -6.39
N LEU A 15 -1.84 2.02 -5.49
CA LEU A 15 -1.51 2.22 -4.07
C LEU A 15 -0.06 2.66 -3.89
N PHE A 16 0.88 2.02 -4.61
CA PHE A 16 2.29 2.40 -4.54
C PHE A 16 2.50 3.85 -5.00
N SER A 17 1.90 4.23 -6.12
CA SER A 17 1.96 5.60 -6.65
C SER A 17 1.34 6.61 -5.69
N LEU A 18 0.19 6.27 -5.08
CA LEU A 18 -0.48 7.09 -4.08
C LEU A 18 0.41 7.33 -2.85
N ILE A 19 1.03 6.28 -2.34
CA ILE A 19 1.95 6.37 -1.19
C ILE A 19 3.12 7.29 -1.51
N VAL A 20 3.79 7.07 -2.65
CA VAL A 20 4.92 7.91 -3.07
C VAL A 20 4.49 9.37 -3.23
N SER A 21 3.33 9.62 -3.85
CA SER A 21 2.78 10.97 -3.99
C SER A 21 2.53 11.64 -2.64
N VAL A 22 1.95 10.93 -1.67
CA VAL A 22 1.71 11.46 -0.33
C VAL A 22 3.02 11.79 0.39
N ILE A 23 4.03 10.91 0.26
CA ILE A 23 5.36 11.15 0.86
C ILE A 23 5.97 12.44 0.31
N VAL A 24 5.96 12.64 -1.01
CA VAL A 24 6.50 13.84 -1.67
C VAL A 24 5.76 15.10 -1.21
N VAL A 25 4.43 15.05 -1.12
CA VAL A 25 3.63 16.20 -0.64
C VAL A 25 3.97 16.56 0.80
N ILE A 26 4.10 15.56 1.69
CA ILE A 26 4.46 15.80 3.09
C ILE A 26 5.90 16.33 3.20
N GLU A 27 6.84 15.78 2.43
CA GLU A 27 8.23 16.26 2.40
C GLU A 27 8.30 17.73 1.97
N HIS A 28 7.57 18.09 0.91
CA HIS A 28 7.53 19.46 0.42
C HIS A 28 6.92 20.43 1.44
N ALA A 29 5.79 20.06 2.05
CA ALA A 29 5.16 20.86 3.10
C ALA A 29 6.07 21.01 4.34
N ALA A 30 6.78 19.94 4.72
CA ALA A 30 7.74 20.00 5.81
C ALA A 30 8.91 20.92 5.47
N ARG A 31 9.47 20.82 4.25
CA ARG A 31 10.56 21.67 3.78
C ARG A 31 10.19 23.15 3.86
N GLU A 32 9.02 23.52 3.35
CA GLU A 32 8.52 24.89 3.46
C GLU A 32 8.31 25.31 4.92
N GLY A 33 7.79 24.42 5.77
CA GLY A 33 7.60 24.68 7.19
C GLY A 33 8.93 24.95 7.93
N LEU A 34 9.95 24.15 7.64
CA LEU A 34 11.30 24.32 8.17
C LEU A 34 11.94 25.63 7.70
N GLU A 35 11.75 26.01 6.43
CA GLU A 35 12.24 27.28 5.89
C GLU A 35 11.58 28.49 6.58
N ARG A 36 10.26 28.42 6.82
CA ARG A 36 9.54 29.47 7.56
C ARG A 36 10.00 29.62 9.01
N LEU A 37 10.53 28.55 9.60
CA LEU A 37 11.12 28.55 10.94
C LEU A 37 12.59 29.02 10.94
N GLY A 38 13.15 29.36 9.78
CA GLY A 38 14.56 29.75 9.64
C GLY A 38 15.55 28.58 9.75
N ILE A 39 15.06 27.34 9.68
CA ILE A 39 15.89 26.14 9.77
C ILE A 39 16.34 25.77 8.36
N GLY A 40 17.59 26.13 8.05
CA GLY A 40 18.24 25.82 6.77
C GLY A 40 19.49 24.96 6.90
N GLY A 41 20.09 24.63 5.76
CA GLY A 41 21.38 23.95 5.69
C GLY A 41 21.36 22.50 6.15
N GLN A 42 22.45 22.03 6.77
CA GLN A 42 22.65 20.61 7.11
C GLN A 42 21.60 20.07 8.09
N VAL A 43 21.10 20.92 9.01
CA VAL A 43 20.06 20.53 9.99
C VAL A 43 18.73 20.28 9.30
N GLN A 44 18.35 21.11 8.31
CA GLN A 44 17.15 20.91 7.50
C GLN A 44 17.22 19.58 6.76
N THR A 45 18.37 19.27 6.15
CA THR A 45 18.57 18.00 5.43
C THR A 45 18.45 16.80 6.38
N ALA A 46 19.03 16.87 7.57
CA ALA A 46 18.93 15.80 8.56
C ALA A 46 17.48 15.58 9.04
N LEU A 47 16.74 16.66 9.31
CA LEU A 47 15.33 16.59 9.71
C LEU A 47 14.45 16.02 8.61
N LEU A 48 14.63 16.45 7.36
CA LEU A 48 13.91 15.91 6.22
C LEU A 48 14.24 14.44 5.96
N ALA A 49 15.50 14.02 6.13
CA ALA A 49 15.88 12.62 6.02
C ALA A 49 15.22 11.75 7.10
N LEU A 50 15.18 12.22 8.35
CA LEU A 50 14.47 11.54 9.44
C LEU A 50 12.96 11.47 9.19
N LEU A 51 12.36 12.55 8.70
CA LEU A 51 10.96 12.59 8.30
C LEU A 51 10.67 11.56 7.21
N LEU A 52 11.48 11.54 6.15
CA LEU A 52 11.34 10.61 5.03
C LEU A 52 11.48 9.16 5.50
N LEU A 53 12.46 8.85 6.36
CA LEU A 53 12.63 7.53 6.95
C LEU A 53 11.39 7.10 7.76
N GLY A 54 10.84 8.02 8.58
CA GLY A 54 9.62 7.79 9.34
C GLY A 54 8.40 7.55 8.45
N LEU A 55 8.25 8.33 7.38
CA LEU A 55 7.19 8.17 6.39
C LEU A 55 7.29 6.85 5.63
N ILE A 56 8.49 6.44 5.24
CA ILE A 56 8.74 5.15 4.59
C ILE A 56 8.35 4.01 5.52
N ALA A 57 8.79 4.03 6.78
CA ALA A 57 8.43 3.00 7.76
C ALA A 57 6.92 2.93 7.99
N LEU A 58 6.25 4.08 8.08
CA LEU A 58 4.80 4.17 8.23
C LEU A 58 4.07 3.63 6.98
N ALA A 59 4.53 4.01 5.79
CA ALA A 59 4.01 3.56 4.52
C ALA A 59 4.10 2.04 4.37
N PHE A 60 5.27 1.44 4.64
CA PHE A 60 5.44 -0.02 4.64
C PHE A 60 4.51 -0.70 5.65
N ARG A 61 4.29 -0.11 6.83
CA ARG A 61 3.40 -0.69 7.84
C ARG A 61 1.95 -0.68 7.42
N TRP A 62 1.47 0.41 6.82
CA TRP A 62 0.10 0.49 6.30
C TRP A 62 -0.10 -0.37 5.05
N PHE A 63 0.83 -0.31 4.12
CA PHE A 63 0.80 -1.11 2.90
C PHE A 63 0.83 -2.61 3.21
N GLY A 64 1.74 -3.04 4.09
CA GLY A 64 1.81 -4.44 4.50
C GLY A 64 0.52 -4.95 5.16
N LYS A 65 -0.14 -4.11 5.96
CA LYS A 65 -1.47 -4.43 6.52
C LYS A 65 -2.53 -4.57 5.44
N LEU A 66 -2.65 -3.59 4.54
CA LEU A 66 -3.63 -3.61 3.44
C LEU A 66 -3.41 -4.82 2.52
N PHE A 67 -2.16 -5.08 2.16
CA PHE A 67 -1.78 -6.21 1.33
C PHE A 67 -2.07 -7.55 2.01
N GLY A 68 -1.76 -7.68 3.31
CA GLY A 68 -2.06 -8.88 4.08
C GLY A 68 -3.57 -9.15 4.15
N ILE A 69 -4.39 -8.13 4.35
CA ILE A 69 -5.85 -8.25 4.30
C ILE A 69 -6.30 -8.71 2.92
N LEU A 70 -5.77 -8.10 1.85
CA LEU A 70 -6.15 -8.43 0.47
C LEU A 70 -5.82 -9.89 0.14
N ILE A 71 -4.62 -10.37 0.49
CA ILE A 71 -4.23 -11.77 0.33
C ILE A 71 -5.14 -12.68 1.16
N GLY A 72 -5.42 -12.33 2.41
CA GLY A 72 -6.28 -13.12 3.29
C GLY A 72 -7.66 -13.33 2.68
N VAL A 73 -8.28 -12.24 2.20
CA VAL A 73 -9.57 -12.31 1.50
C VAL A 73 -9.47 -13.15 0.22
N PHE A 74 -8.42 -12.97 -0.58
CA PHE A 74 -8.22 -13.73 -1.80
C PHE A 74 -8.09 -15.23 -1.53
N LEU A 75 -7.26 -15.63 -0.57
CA LEU A 75 -7.09 -17.04 -0.18
C LEU A 75 -8.39 -17.64 0.36
N LEU A 76 -9.16 -16.87 1.14
CA LEU A 76 -10.46 -17.29 1.63
C LEU A 76 -11.45 -17.51 0.48
N LEU A 77 -11.49 -16.63 -0.52
CA LEU A 77 -12.31 -16.81 -1.72
C LEU A 77 -11.89 -18.04 -2.53
N VAL A 78 -10.58 -18.29 -2.68
CA VAL A 78 -10.05 -19.48 -3.36
C VAL A 78 -10.46 -20.76 -2.62
N LEU A 79 -10.33 -20.79 -1.29
CA LEU A 79 -10.78 -21.91 -0.45
C LEU A 79 -12.27 -22.15 -0.60
N LEU A 80 -13.07 -21.08 -0.49
CA LEU A 80 -14.53 -21.15 -0.64
C LEU A 80 -14.91 -21.70 -2.02
N HIS A 81 -14.27 -21.18 -3.08
CA HIS A 81 -14.45 -21.67 -4.43
C HIS A 81 -14.09 -23.16 -4.55
N SER A 82 -12.97 -23.60 -3.98
CA SER A 82 -12.57 -25.02 -4.02
C SER A 82 -13.57 -25.94 -3.30
N LEU A 83 -14.12 -25.47 -2.19
CA LEU A 83 -15.05 -26.23 -1.34
C LEU A 83 -16.42 -26.37 -2.02
N PHE A 84 -16.90 -25.30 -2.67
CA PHE A 84 -18.16 -25.34 -3.42
C PHE A 84 -18.03 -25.93 -4.83
N ALA A 85 -16.89 -25.78 -5.50
CA ALA A 85 -16.62 -26.44 -6.78
C ALA A 85 -16.58 -27.97 -6.62
N SER A 86 -16.15 -28.47 -5.47
CA SER A 86 -16.16 -29.90 -5.16
C SER A 86 -17.55 -30.47 -4.81
N GLY A 87 -18.56 -29.62 -4.56
CA GLY A 87 -19.90 -30.05 -4.13
C GLY A 87 -20.95 -30.14 -5.25
N GLY A 88 -20.64 -29.70 -6.47
CA GLY A 88 -21.60 -29.58 -7.58
C GLY A 88 -21.70 -30.80 -8.52
N GLY A 89 -21.04 -31.91 -8.21
CA GLY A 89 -20.88 -33.03 -9.13
C GLY A 89 -21.29 -34.38 -8.56
N SER A 90 -22.57 -34.57 -8.21
CA SER A 90 -23.29 -35.87 -8.26
C SER A 90 -24.65 -35.79 -7.55
N VAL A 91 -25.69 -35.33 -8.23
CA VAL A 91 -27.05 -35.81 -7.93
C VAL A 91 -27.70 -36.15 -9.27
N SER A 92 -27.43 -37.37 -9.73
CA SER A 92 -28.28 -38.10 -10.67
C SER A 92 -29.40 -38.75 -9.86
N ILE A 93 -30.62 -38.25 -9.99
CA ILE A 93 -31.86 -38.99 -9.74
C ILE A 93 -32.62 -38.99 -11.07
#